data_AF-A0AAV5YBA0-F1
#
_entry.id   AF-A0AAV5YBA0-F1
#
_cell.length_a   1.000
_cell.length_b   1.000
_cell.length_c   1.000
_cell.angle_alpha   90.00
_cell.angle_beta   90.00
_cell.angle_gamma   90.00
#
_symmetry.space_group_name_H-M   'P 1'
#
loop_
_entity.id
_entity.type
_entity.pdbx_description
1 polymer ?
#
loop_
_entity_poly.entity_id
_entity_poly.type
_entity_poly.pdbx_seq_one_letter_code
_entity_poly.pdbx_strand_id
1 'polypeptide(L)'
;MIDVQAADRELQTYIRPQTFPVAIRMLRPGEAIPERARRPARDFKKLSMNCQVIDMARRYGWMIALTREDHICSLGIAALGFEKPTHLHASGTLCEGMYTESKAAGQRSESAVDRFEPGEYAALLVAPLDRATFEPHLVCIYANPAQVMRLTQAALWKRGGKLASAFGGRIDCSEIIVTTMQTDRPQVILPCSGDRIFGQTQDHEMAFTIPWGQMEEIVEGLRGTHAGGIRYPITQFMEYEAKLPPRYMEANKVWDAQKGQASYSNRDRVVAAYKRSFADRVPVYPIVASFAGTLDGLSIEEYCTNPTRAITAMMNYFERYQPDVVLAYNDLAKEAEAFGCRVKYSDYVVPSIDQHVLQEDKAGLAKLAMPDPYKTARLPGFLEQCEALVKAKPPTAIGAVAVGPWTIAMLLRNPETMLLDTFEDPQFIHDVMGVATEFCKTWGDAIVKTGIGLSFSEPTASISLISPDNYREFVAPYHKQLVEHFKAKKVGVTTHICGTTYPIFEDLIGCGFTTVSFDLDQQGDPALYVDQLTRFMEVAHGRAVAIGNVDATKFEKTSRESMYADVKRCVDAAARQSGFILSTSCEIPPKSDPEIVRWFMDAAHEYGRYDRLFE
;
A
#
# COMPACT_ATOMS: atom_id res chain seq x y z
N MET A 1 -6.99 -25.53 54.87
CA MET A 1 -7.19 -24.08 54.92
C MET A 1 -5.86 -23.42 54.66
N ILE A 2 -5.75 -22.78 53.50
CA ILE A 2 -4.56 -22.05 53.06
C ILE A 2 -4.23 -20.89 54.02
N ASP A 3 -2.95 -20.65 54.32
CA ASP A 3 -2.53 -19.48 55.08
C ASP A 3 -2.47 -18.21 54.20
N VAL A 4 -2.47 -17.04 54.83
CA VAL A 4 -2.52 -15.74 54.13
C VAL A 4 -1.30 -15.49 53.23
N GLN A 5 -0.10 -15.94 53.61
CA GLN A 5 1.10 -15.79 52.79
C GLN A 5 1.09 -16.73 51.58
N ALA A 6 0.61 -17.95 51.75
CA ALA A 6 0.42 -18.89 50.66
C ALA A 6 -0.64 -18.39 49.67
N ALA A 7 -1.77 -17.88 50.17
CA ALA A 7 -2.82 -17.30 49.34
C ALA A 7 -2.31 -16.11 48.50
N ASP A 8 -1.53 -15.20 49.10
CA ASP A 8 -0.93 -14.09 48.36
C ASP A 8 0.02 -14.58 47.25
N ARG A 9 0.94 -15.52 47.53
CA ARG A 9 1.87 -16.06 46.52
C ARG A 9 1.16 -16.63 45.29
N GLU A 10 0.03 -17.28 45.49
CA GLU A 10 -0.78 -17.85 44.41
C GLU A 10 -1.45 -16.74 43.58
N LEU A 11 -2.00 -15.71 44.23
CA LEU A 11 -2.55 -14.54 43.56
C LEU A 11 -1.47 -13.78 42.77
N GLN A 12 -0.27 -13.61 43.32
CA GLN A 12 0.86 -12.99 42.62
C GLN A 12 1.26 -13.80 41.38
N THR A 13 1.20 -15.13 41.46
CA THR A 13 1.56 -16.01 40.34
C THR A 13 0.54 -15.94 39.21
N TYR A 14 -0.75 -16.09 39.52
CA TYR A 14 -1.80 -16.31 38.52
C TYR A 14 -2.57 -15.05 38.12
N ILE A 15 -2.66 -14.07 39.01
CA ILE A 15 -3.40 -12.83 38.79
C ILE A 15 -2.46 -11.66 38.56
N ARG A 16 -1.28 -11.63 39.23
CA ARG A 16 -0.31 -10.53 39.15
C ARG A 16 -0.97 -9.17 39.45
N PRO A 17 -1.66 -9.02 40.60
CA PRO A 17 -2.38 -7.80 40.93
C PRO A 17 -1.41 -6.60 40.98
N GLN A 18 -1.88 -5.42 40.57
CA GLN A 18 -1.04 -4.21 40.54
C GLN A 18 -0.77 -3.64 41.93
N THR A 19 -1.67 -3.90 42.88
CA THR A 19 -1.59 -3.49 44.29
C THR A 19 -1.78 -4.70 45.19
N PHE A 20 -1.45 -4.60 46.48
CA PHE A 20 -1.60 -5.73 47.40
C PHE A 20 -3.07 -6.20 47.46
N PRO A 21 -3.36 -7.52 47.34
CA PRO A 21 -4.62 -8.07 47.83
C PRO A 21 -4.82 -7.67 49.29
N VAL A 22 -6.03 -7.32 49.69
CA VAL A 22 -6.32 -6.79 51.03
C VAL A 22 -7.11 -7.82 51.82
N ALA A 23 -6.58 -8.24 52.96
CA ALA A 23 -7.29 -8.99 54.00
C ALA A 23 -8.21 -8.06 54.79
N ILE A 24 -9.48 -8.42 54.93
CA ILE A 24 -10.50 -7.61 55.61
C ILE A 24 -11.16 -8.42 56.73
N ARG A 25 -11.24 -7.84 57.93
CA ARG A 25 -11.92 -8.40 59.10
C ARG A 25 -12.75 -7.32 59.80
N MET A 26 -14.00 -7.64 60.11
CA MET A 26 -14.85 -6.84 61.00
C MET A 26 -14.67 -7.33 62.44
N LEU A 27 -14.28 -6.45 63.36
CA LEU A 27 -14.06 -6.79 64.77
C LEU A 27 -15.33 -6.53 65.59
N ARG A 28 -15.77 -7.50 66.40
CA ARG A 28 -16.91 -7.35 67.31
C ARG A 28 -16.57 -6.46 68.51
N PRO A 29 -17.57 -5.91 69.21
CA PRO A 29 -17.34 -5.23 70.48
C PRO A 29 -16.56 -6.12 71.45
N GLY A 30 -15.45 -5.60 72.00
CA GLY A 30 -14.55 -6.31 72.91
C GLY A 30 -13.38 -7.04 72.23
N GLU A 31 -13.37 -7.21 70.90
CA GLU A 31 -12.16 -7.69 70.20
C GLU A 31 -11.09 -6.60 70.16
N ALA A 32 -9.85 -6.96 70.50
CA ALA A 32 -8.74 -6.02 70.53
C ALA A 32 -8.28 -5.66 69.10
N ILE A 33 -8.08 -4.36 68.86
CA ILE A 33 -7.41 -3.87 67.65
C ILE A 33 -5.91 -4.20 67.76
N PRO A 34 -5.28 -4.84 66.77
CA PRO A 34 -3.84 -5.11 66.80
C PRO A 34 -3.01 -3.84 67.03
N GLU A 35 -2.01 -3.89 67.91
CA GLU A 35 -1.22 -2.70 68.30
C GLU A 35 -0.58 -1.97 67.12
N ARG A 36 -0.16 -2.73 66.09
CA ARG A 36 0.47 -2.20 64.88
C ARG A 36 -0.53 -1.60 63.89
N ALA A 37 -1.83 -1.79 64.09
CA ALA A 37 -2.85 -1.21 63.23
C ALA A 37 -2.91 0.31 63.45
N ARG A 38 -2.80 1.06 62.36
CA ARG A 38 -2.97 2.51 62.37
C ARG A 38 -4.44 2.85 62.49
N ARG A 39 -4.77 3.91 63.23
CA ARG A 39 -6.11 4.48 63.36
C ARG A 39 -6.11 5.92 62.84
N PRO A 40 -6.93 6.29 61.84
CA PRO A 40 -6.89 7.62 61.25
C PRO A 40 -6.98 8.79 62.23
N ALA A 41 -7.96 8.79 63.15
CA ALA A 41 -8.12 9.90 64.09
C ALA A 41 -6.98 9.93 65.13
N ARG A 42 -6.50 8.76 65.55
CA ARG A 42 -5.39 8.62 66.51
C ARG A 42 -4.06 9.08 65.92
N ASP A 43 -3.69 8.54 64.75
CA ASP A 43 -2.33 8.59 64.21
C ASP A 43 -2.16 9.65 63.12
N PHE A 44 -3.21 9.93 62.33
CA PHE A 44 -3.16 10.91 61.25
C PHE A 44 -3.85 12.22 61.62
N LYS A 45 -4.55 12.26 62.76
CA LYS A 45 -5.41 13.37 63.21
C LYS A 45 -6.42 13.78 62.13
N LYS A 46 -6.91 12.79 61.38
CA LYS A 46 -7.87 12.95 60.28
C LYS A 46 -8.91 11.85 60.36
N LEU A 47 -10.10 12.12 59.84
CA LEU A 47 -11.10 11.10 59.62
C LEU A 47 -10.91 10.47 58.23
N SER A 48 -11.36 9.23 58.05
CA SER A 48 -11.26 8.50 56.80
C SER A 48 -12.56 7.75 56.46
N MET A 49 -12.55 7.02 55.35
CA MET A 49 -13.68 6.29 54.80
C MET A 49 -13.28 4.83 54.56
N ASN A 50 -14.26 3.92 54.47
CA ASN A 50 -14.01 2.51 54.15
C ASN A 50 -13.13 2.32 52.90
N CYS A 51 -13.50 2.94 51.77
CA CYS A 51 -12.74 2.90 50.51
C CYS A 51 -11.29 3.40 50.69
N GLN A 52 -11.11 4.51 51.40
CA GLN A 52 -9.79 5.09 51.65
C GLN A 52 -8.88 4.17 52.45
N VAL A 53 -9.38 3.54 53.52
CA VAL A 53 -8.52 2.64 54.33
C VAL A 53 -8.18 1.35 53.58
N ILE A 54 -9.10 0.84 52.75
CA ILE A 54 -8.82 -0.30 51.85
C ILE A 54 -7.73 0.08 50.84
N ASP A 55 -7.82 1.28 50.24
CA ASP A 55 -6.82 1.73 49.28
C ASP A 55 -5.46 2.02 49.93
N MET A 56 -5.44 2.64 51.12
CA MET A 56 -4.21 2.82 51.89
C MET A 56 -3.57 1.46 52.24
N ALA A 57 -4.36 0.44 52.57
CA ALA A 57 -3.82 -0.90 52.78
C ALA A 57 -3.19 -1.44 51.49
N ARG A 58 -3.89 -1.39 50.35
CA ARG A 58 -3.40 -1.96 49.08
C ARG A 58 -2.24 -1.20 48.45
N ARG A 59 -2.09 0.11 48.70
CA ARG A 59 -1.05 0.95 48.10
C ARG A 59 0.09 1.28 49.04
N TYR A 60 -0.19 1.65 50.29
CA TYR A 60 0.85 2.00 51.27
C TYR A 60 1.37 0.79 52.02
N GLY A 61 0.67 -0.34 51.94
CA GLY A 61 1.05 -1.57 52.62
C GLY A 61 0.83 -1.51 54.14
N TRP A 62 -0.11 -0.69 54.60
CA TRP A 62 -0.40 -0.46 56.02
C TRP A 62 -1.54 -1.35 56.52
N MET A 63 -1.42 -1.83 57.75
CA MET A 63 -2.56 -2.34 58.52
C MET A 63 -3.29 -1.15 59.15
N ILE A 64 -4.60 -1.05 58.93
CA ILE A 64 -5.43 0.06 59.38
C ILE A 64 -6.68 -0.49 60.05
N ALA A 65 -7.02 0.08 61.22
CA ALA A 65 -8.29 -0.12 61.88
C ALA A 65 -9.11 1.17 61.78
N LEU A 66 -10.35 1.05 61.34
CA LEU A 66 -11.31 2.15 61.20
C LEU A 66 -12.48 1.88 62.15
N THR A 67 -12.50 2.61 63.27
CA THR A 67 -13.62 2.60 64.22
C THR A 67 -14.63 3.71 63.87
N ARG A 68 -15.74 3.78 64.61
CA ARG A 68 -16.70 4.88 64.48
C ARG A 68 -16.06 6.27 64.61
N GLU A 69 -15.14 6.45 65.55
CA GLU A 69 -14.47 7.75 65.80
C GLU A 69 -13.51 8.15 64.67
N ASP A 70 -13.04 7.18 63.88
CA ASP A 70 -12.14 7.42 62.76
C ASP A 70 -12.87 7.74 61.45
N HIS A 71 -14.20 7.57 61.41
CA HIS A 71 -14.96 7.49 60.17
C HIS A 71 -15.74 8.77 59.86
N ILE A 72 -15.63 9.30 58.64
CA ILE A 72 -16.36 10.50 58.18
C ILE A 72 -17.55 10.21 57.27
N CYS A 73 -17.50 9.15 56.47
CA CYS A 73 -18.54 8.86 55.48
C CYS A 73 -19.80 8.26 56.14
N SER A 74 -20.89 9.02 56.19
CA SER A 74 -22.17 8.59 56.79
C SER A 74 -22.72 7.31 56.17
N LEU A 75 -22.55 7.15 54.85
CA LEU A 75 -22.98 5.96 54.11
C LEU A 75 -22.22 4.70 54.55
N GLY A 76 -20.90 4.82 54.71
CA GLY A 76 -20.03 3.73 55.17
C GLY A 76 -20.26 3.37 56.64
N ILE A 77 -20.50 4.37 57.50
CA ILE A 77 -20.88 4.16 58.91
C ILE A 77 -22.17 3.35 59.01
N ALA A 78 -23.19 3.74 58.25
CA ALA A 78 -24.48 3.07 58.24
C ALA A 78 -24.41 1.66 57.62
N ALA A 79 -23.61 1.46 56.57
CA ALA A 79 -23.44 0.17 55.93
C ALA A 79 -22.74 -0.86 56.85
N LEU A 80 -21.67 -0.43 57.53
CA LEU A 80 -20.90 -1.32 58.42
C LEU A 80 -21.50 -1.45 59.84
N GLY A 81 -22.66 -0.84 60.09
CA GLY A 81 -23.36 -0.96 61.38
C GLY A 81 -22.68 -0.21 62.55
N PHE A 82 -21.79 0.74 62.29
CA PHE A 82 -21.13 1.51 63.35
C PHE A 82 -22.06 2.50 64.06
N GLU A 83 -23.16 2.90 63.40
CA GLU A 83 -24.25 3.66 64.01
C GLU A 83 -25.59 3.24 63.43
N LYS A 84 -26.66 3.54 64.16
CA LYS A 84 -28.03 3.40 63.66
C LYS A 84 -28.27 4.36 62.48
N PRO A 85 -28.76 3.88 61.32
CA PRO A 85 -29.12 4.74 60.20
C PRO A 85 -30.17 5.79 60.59
N THR A 86 -30.01 7.02 60.10
CA THR A 86 -30.99 8.11 60.31
C THR A 86 -32.13 8.03 59.30
N HIS A 87 -33.19 8.83 59.50
CA HIS A 87 -34.31 8.95 58.54
C HIS A 87 -33.85 9.34 57.13
N LEU A 88 -32.70 10.02 56.98
CA LEU A 88 -32.14 10.36 55.67
C LEU A 88 -31.74 9.13 54.86
N HIS A 89 -31.30 8.04 55.51
CA HIS A 89 -30.86 6.79 54.88
C HIS A 89 -32.00 5.87 54.42
N ALA A 90 -33.25 6.31 54.54
CA ALA A 90 -34.45 5.61 54.09
C ALA A 90 -35.45 6.52 53.36
N SER A 91 -35.11 7.80 53.17
CA SER A 91 -36.02 8.81 52.61
C SER A 91 -35.81 9.07 51.12
N GLY A 92 -34.75 8.48 50.53
CA GLY A 92 -34.27 8.76 49.19
C GLY A 92 -33.45 10.05 49.05
N THR A 93 -33.33 10.81 50.14
CA THR A 93 -32.65 12.11 50.16
C THR A 93 -31.17 12.01 49.83
N LEU A 94 -30.50 10.90 50.13
CA LEU A 94 -29.07 10.73 49.86
C LEU A 94 -28.78 10.32 48.40
N CYS A 95 -29.82 10.09 47.60
CA CYS A 95 -29.74 9.73 46.18
C CYS A 95 -30.39 10.77 45.26
N GLU A 96 -31.46 11.44 45.69
CA GLU A 96 -32.18 12.42 44.90
C GLU A 96 -31.26 13.56 44.42
N GLY A 97 -31.33 13.87 43.11
CA GLY A 97 -30.53 14.92 42.48
C GLY A 97 -29.05 14.57 42.26
N MET A 98 -28.57 13.45 42.79
CA MET A 98 -27.19 12.96 42.61
C MET A 98 -27.13 11.68 41.77
N TYR A 99 -27.92 10.68 42.15
CA TYR A 99 -27.96 9.36 41.52
C TYR A 99 -29.35 9.04 40.94
N THR A 100 -30.40 9.68 41.45
CA THR A 100 -31.78 9.41 41.04
C THR A 100 -32.56 10.71 40.88
N GLU A 101 -33.48 10.77 39.92
CA GLU A 101 -34.31 11.96 39.67
C GLU A 101 -35.26 12.31 40.82
N SER A 102 -35.77 11.31 41.56
CA SER A 102 -36.78 11.49 42.61
C SER A 102 -36.46 10.75 43.91
N LYS A 103 -36.99 11.22 45.04
CA LYS A 103 -36.94 10.48 46.33
C LYS A 103 -37.45 9.06 46.22
N ALA A 104 -38.53 8.79 45.49
CA ALA A 104 -39.09 7.44 45.39
C ALA A 104 -38.11 6.46 44.72
N ALA A 105 -37.37 6.92 43.70
CA ALA A 105 -36.28 6.15 43.12
C ALA A 105 -35.10 6.02 44.10
N GLY A 106 -34.73 7.11 44.78
CA GLY A 106 -33.68 7.11 45.79
C GLY A 106 -33.95 6.17 46.96
N GLN A 107 -35.21 6.04 47.41
CA GLN A 107 -35.62 5.12 48.47
C GLN A 107 -35.34 3.67 48.07
N ARG A 108 -35.65 3.29 46.82
CA ARG A 108 -35.31 1.94 46.32
C ARG A 108 -33.80 1.72 46.33
N SER A 109 -33.01 2.70 45.90
CA SER A 109 -31.54 2.62 45.95
C SER A 109 -30.99 2.55 47.37
N GLU A 110 -31.59 3.25 48.33
CA GLU A 110 -31.19 3.22 49.75
C GLU A 110 -31.57 1.90 50.44
N SER A 111 -32.74 1.35 50.14
CA SER A 111 -33.23 0.06 50.65
C SER A 111 -32.49 -1.14 50.08
N ALA A 112 -31.89 -1.02 48.89
CA ALA A 112 -31.12 -2.09 48.26
C ALA A 112 -29.68 -2.21 48.80
N VAL A 113 -29.22 -1.29 49.66
CA VAL A 113 -27.88 -1.35 50.26
C VAL A 113 -27.89 -2.36 51.39
N ASP A 114 -27.08 -3.41 51.27
CA ASP A 114 -26.84 -4.37 52.35
C ASP A 114 -26.17 -3.66 53.55
N ARG A 115 -26.55 -4.01 54.78
CA ARG A 115 -26.01 -3.42 56.01
C ARG A 115 -25.85 -4.47 57.09
N PHE A 116 -24.86 -4.30 57.96
CA PHE A 116 -24.80 -5.01 59.24
C PHE A 116 -25.76 -4.40 60.26
N GLU A 117 -26.13 -5.19 61.27
CA GLU A 117 -26.97 -4.68 62.36
C GLU A 117 -26.20 -3.63 63.18
N PRO A 118 -26.84 -2.53 63.62
CA PRO A 118 -26.17 -1.51 64.41
C PRO A 118 -25.54 -2.08 65.69
N GLY A 119 -24.24 -1.84 65.88
CA GLY A 119 -23.47 -2.31 67.03
C GLY A 119 -22.96 -3.76 66.93
N GLU A 120 -23.25 -4.46 65.82
CA GLU A 120 -22.72 -5.82 65.58
C GLU A 120 -21.19 -5.84 65.53
N TYR A 121 -20.60 -4.81 64.93
CA TYR A 121 -19.16 -4.63 64.80
C TYR A 121 -18.71 -3.26 65.31
N ALA A 122 -17.52 -3.21 65.90
CA ALA A 122 -16.92 -2.01 66.48
C ALA A 122 -15.80 -1.40 65.61
N ALA A 123 -15.17 -2.19 64.74
CA ALA A 123 -14.10 -1.72 63.86
C ALA A 123 -13.98 -2.52 62.56
N LEU A 124 -13.57 -1.84 61.50
CA LEU A 124 -13.11 -2.43 60.24
C LEU A 124 -11.58 -2.53 60.30
N LEU A 125 -11.03 -3.73 60.20
CA LEU A 125 -9.60 -3.99 60.13
C LEU A 125 -9.20 -4.43 58.72
N VAL A 126 -8.25 -3.73 58.13
CA VAL A 126 -7.75 -3.98 56.77
C VAL A 126 -6.23 -4.05 56.76
N ALA A 127 -5.65 -4.97 56.00
CA ALA A 127 -4.21 -5.10 55.82
C ALA A 127 -3.88 -5.72 54.46
N PRO A 128 -2.68 -5.49 53.90
CA PRO A 128 -2.14 -6.35 52.84
C PRO A 128 -2.21 -7.81 53.26
N LEU A 129 -2.64 -8.67 52.35
CA LEU A 129 -2.86 -10.10 52.62
C LEU A 129 -1.59 -10.79 53.14
N ASP A 130 -0.44 -10.51 52.53
CA ASP A 130 0.87 -11.03 52.92
C ASP A 130 1.32 -10.59 54.33
N ARG A 131 0.75 -9.48 54.84
CA ARG A 131 1.10 -8.86 56.13
C ARG A 131 0.01 -8.99 57.18
N ALA A 132 -1.10 -9.65 56.86
CA ALA A 132 -2.19 -9.85 57.81
C ALA A 132 -1.73 -10.74 58.97
N THR A 133 -1.89 -10.25 60.20
CA THR A 133 -1.61 -11.01 61.44
C THR A 133 -2.90 -11.52 62.09
N PHE A 134 -3.96 -11.61 61.30
CA PHE A 134 -5.29 -12.04 61.71
C PHE A 134 -5.91 -12.88 60.59
N GLU A 135 -6.86 -13.73 60.95
CA GLU A 135 -7.67 -14.45 59.97
C GLU A 135 -8.75 -13.51 59.41
N PRO A 136 -8.77 -13.22 58.10
CA PRO A 136 -9.76 -12.33 57.51
C PRO A 136 -11.13 -13.00 57.39
N HIS A 137 -12.19 -12.20 57.32
CA HIS A 137 -13.49 -12.69 56.84
C HIS A 137 -13.51 -12.81 55.32
N LEU A 138 -12.79 -11.93 54.62
CA LEU A 138 -12.68 -11.93 53.17
C LEU A 138 -11.39 -11.29 52.69
N VAL A 139 -11.04 -11.56 51.43
CA VAL A 139 -9.98 -10.89 50.69
C VAL A 139 -10.60 -10.04 49.59
N CYS A 140 -10.14 -8.80 49.45
CA CYS A 140 -10.50 -7.90 48.35
C CYS A 140 -9.30 -7.69 47.42
N ILE A 141 -9.51 -7.90 46.12
CA ILE A 141 -8.49 -7.75 45.09
C ILE A 141 -8.97 -6.70 44.10
N TYR A 142 -8.26 -5.59 44.01
CA TYR A 142 -8.44 -4.64 42.92
C TYR A 142 -7.62 -5.08 41.71
N ALA A 143 -8.26 -5.17 40.55
CA ALA A 143 -7.67 -5.74 39.35
C ALA A 143 -8.34 -5.19 38.09
N ASN A 144 -7.69 -5.31 36.94
CA ASN A 144 -8.33 -4.95 35.67
C ASN A 144 -9.38 -6.00 35.24
N PRO A 145 -10.23 -5.72 34.24
CA PRO A 145 -11.28 -6.65 33.80
C PRO A 145 -10.76 -8.04 33.40
N ALA A 146 -9.57 -8.14 32.80
CA ALA A 146 -8.98 -9.43 32.41
C ALA A 146 -8.57 -10.25 33.64
N GLN A 147 -8.05 -9.62 34.68
CA GLN A 147 -7.71 -10.25 35.96
C GLN A 147 -8.97 -10.67 36.73
N VAL A 148 -10.01 -9.84 36.76
CA VAL A 148 -11.32 -10.19 37.34
C VAL A 148 -11.98 -11.36 36.60
N MET A 149 -11.85 -11.40 35.26
CA MET A 149 -12.28 -12.56 34.47
C MET A 149 -11.55 -13.84 34.92
N ARG A 150 -10.23 -13.78 35.17
CA ARG A 150 -9.48 -14.94 35.68
C ARG A 150 -9.95 -15.39 37.06
N LEU A 151 -10.21 -14.46 37.98
CA LEU A 151 -10.78 -14.75 39.30
C LEU A 151 -12.18 -15.36 39.20
N THR A 152 -13.00 -14.87 38.27
CA THR A 152 -14.33 -15.43 37.99
C THR A 152 -14.25 -16.86 37.45
N GLN A 153 -13.35 -17.12 36.50
CA GLN A 153 -13.11 -18.46 35.98
C GLN A 153 -12.60 -19.42 37.07
N ALA A 154 -11.78 -18.92 38.00
CA ALA A 154 -11.34 -19.70 39.15
C ALA A 154 -12.50 -20.04 40.10
N ALA A 155 -13.37 -19.07 40.43
CA ALA A 155 -14.57 -19.30 41.23
C ALA A 155 -15.54 -20.31 40.60
N LEU A 156 -15.57 -20.40 39.28
CA LEU A 156 -16.43 -21.32 38.54
C LEU A 156 -15.74 -22.65 38.19
N TRP A 157 -14.46 -22.84 38.53
CA TRP A 157 -13.68 -24.01 38.10
C TRP A 157 -14.34 -25.34 38.50
N LYS A 158 -14.74 -25.47 39.76
CA LYS A 158 -15.41 -26.69 40.26
C LYS A 158 -16.91 -26.70 40.00
N ARG A 159 -17.53 -25.52 40.04
CA ARG A 159 -19.00 -25.38 40.08
C ARG A 159 -19.63 -25.24 38.69
N GLY A 160 -18.88 -24.74 37.70
CA GLY A 160 -19.41 -24.33 36.40
C GLY A 160 -20.46 -23.21 36.51
N GLY A 161 -21.17 -22.93 35.42
CA GLY A 161 -22.29 -21.99 35.42
C GLY A 161 -21.87 -20.51 35.38
N LYS A 162 -22.50 -19.68 36.21
CA LYS A 162 -22.31 -18.22 36.24
C LYS A 162 -22.13 -17.72 37.67
N LEU A 163 -21.27 -16.71 37.85
CA LEU A 163 -21.16 -15.95 39.10
C LEU A 163 -22.13 -14.76 39.02
N ALA A 164 -22.99 -14.61 40.04
CA ALA A 164 -23.98 -13.55 40.11
C ALA A 164 -23.54 -12.49 41.12
N SER A 165 -23.44 -11.24 40.66
CA SER A 165 -23.22 -10.05 41.48
C SER A 165 -24.17 -8.94 41.00
N ALA A 166 -24.57 -8.07 41.92
CA ALA A 166 -25.42 -6.91 41.65
C ALA A 166 -24.64 -5.62 41.98
N PHE A 167 -24.89 -4.55 41.22
CA PHE A 167 -24.13 -3.31 41.32
C PHE A 167 -25.07 -2.14 41.55
N GLY A 168 -24.87 -1.42 42.65
CA GLY A 168 -25.62 -0.19 42.96
C GLY A 168 -24.97 1.08 42.38
N GLY A 169 -23.72 0.99 41.93
CA GLY A 169 -22.94 2.16 41.48
C GLY A 169 -22.68 3.19 42.58
N ARG A 170 -22.95 2.84 43.85
CA ARG A 170 -22.72 3.63 45.05
C ARG A 170 -22.50 2.71 46.24
N ILE A 171 -21.71 3.15 47.22
CA ILE A 171 -21.47 2.41 48.47
C ILE A 171 -21.01 0.97 48.17
N ASP A 172 -20.15 0.83 47.17
CA ASP A 172 -19.47 -0.42 46.83
C ASP A 172 -18.67 -1.00 48.01
N CYS A 173 -18.20 -0.18 48.96
CA CYS A 173 -17.62 -0.68 50.21
C CYS A 173 -18.58 -1.58 51.01
N SER A 174 -19.91 -1.44 50.82
CA SER A 174 -20.89 -2.40 51.34
C SER A 174 -20.88 -3.69 50.53
N GLU A 175 -20.84 -3.62 49.20
CA GLU A 175 -20.76 -4.78 48.32
C GLU A 175 -19.46 -5.60 48.59
N ILE A 176 -18.33 -4.91 48.78
CA ILE A 176 -17.04 -5.50 49.13
C ILE A 176 -17.10 -6.24 50.46
N ILE A 177 -17.72 -5.64 51.48
CA ILE A 177 -17.63 -6.14 52.86
C ILE A 177 -18.91 -6.88 53.26
N VAL A 178 -20.02 -6.15 53.34
CA VAL A 178 -21.29 -6.64 53.89
C VAL A 178 -21.89 -7.72 52.99
N THR A 179 -22.10 -7.44 51.71
CA THR A 179 -22.71 -8.41 50.77
C THR A 179 -21.86 -9.67 50.66
N THR A 180 -20.53 -9.53 50.59
CA THR A 180 -19.62 -10.68 50.53
C THR A 180 -19.72 -11.55 51.79
N MET A 181 -19.75 -10.95 52.98
CA MET A 181 -19.89 -11.69 54.24
C MET A 181 -21.27 -12.31 54.43
N GLN A 182 -22.35 -11.60 54.09
CA GLN A 182 -23.73 -12.09 54.27
C GLN A 182 -24.10 -13.19 53.28
N THR A 183 -23.63 -13.08 52.03
CA THR A 183 -23.93 -14.08 50.99
C THR A 183 -23.00 -15.29 51.05
N ASP A 184 -21.85 -15.16 51.71
CA ASP A 184 -20.73 -16.13 51.67
C ASP A 184 -20.46 -16.58 50.22
N ARG A 185 -20.34 -15.60 49.30
CA ARG A 185 -20.05 -15.82 47.88
C ARG A 185 -19.06 -14.79 47.37
N PRO A 186 -18.15 -15.17 46.45
CA PRO A 186 -17.31 -14.20 45.77
C PRO A 186 -18.13 -13.17 45.01
N GLN A 187 -17.73 -11.91 45.07
CA GLN A 187 -18.40 -10.82 44.35
C GLN A 187 -17.46 -10.21 43.31
N VAL A 188 -17.99 -10.00 42.10
CA VAL A 188 -17.43 -9.01 41.18
C VAL A 188 -17.97 -7.66 41.62
N ILE A 189 -17.10 -6.67 41.76
CA ILE A 189 -17.43 -5.34 42.26
C ILE A 189 -17.09 -4.31 41.17
N LEU A 190 -18.00 -3.37 40.97
CA LEU A 190 -17.78 -2.20 40.13
C LEU A 190 -17.52 -0.99 41.05
N PRO A 191 -16.26 -0.54 41.17
CA PRO A 191 -15.92 0.58 42.02
C PRO A 191 -16.76 1.83 41.74
N CYS A 192 -17.41 2.35 42.77
CA CYS A 192 -18.35 3.46 42.66
C CYS A 192 -17.64 4.81 42.57
N SER A 193 -18.38 5.89 42.27
CA SER A 193 -17.79 7.24 42.21
C SER A 193 -17.06 7.63 43.50
N GLY A 194 -17.57 7.23 44.67
CA GLY A 194 -16.92 7.51 45.95
C GLY A 194 -15.59 6.79 46.11
N ASP A 195 -15.50 5.54 45.67
CA ASP A 195 -14.25 4.77 45.71
C ASP A 195 -13.22 5.31 44.69
N ARG A 196 -13.67 5.75 43.52
CA ARG A 196 -12.80 6.40 42.51
C ARG A 196 -12.28 7.75 42.99
N ILE A 197 -13.15 8.60 43.53
CA ILE A 197 -12.79 9.96 43.95
C ILE A 197 -12.01 9.94 45.27
N PHE A 198 -12.49 9.21 46.28
CA PHE A 198 -11.90 9.28 47.61
C PHE A 198 -10.92 8.14 47.88
N GLY A 199 -11.23 6.93 47.41
CA GLY A 199 -10.35 5.76 47.45
C GLY A 199 -9.32 5.73 46.31
N GLN A 200 -9.36 6.67 45.36
CA GLN A 200 -8.38 6.79 44.26
C GLN A 200 -8.29 5.55 43.34
N THR A 201 -9.37 4.77 43.26
CA THR A 201 -9.48 3.62 42.34
C THR A 201 -9.49 4.10 40.87
N GLN A 202 -8.62 3.53 40.04
CA GLN A 202 -8.38 3.96 38.66
C GLN A 202 -9.48 3.48 37.71
N ASP A 203 -9.75 4.20 36.62
CA ASP A 203 -10.86 3.91 35.68
C ASP A 203 -10.85 2.50 35.11
N HIS A 204 -9.66 1.90 34.95
CA HIS A 204 -9.50 0.55 34.44
C HIS A 204 -9.57 -0.53 35.54
N GLU A 205 -9.71 -0.15 36.80
CA GLU A 205 -9.81 -1.07 37.94
C GLU A 205 -11.27 -1.45 38.21
N MET A 206 -11.43 -2.74 38.46
CA MET A 206 -12.56 -3.40 39.11
C MET A 206 -12.08 -3.96 40.45
N ALA A 207 -12.99 -4.50 41.26
CA ALA A 207 -12.63 -5.28 42.43
C ALA A 207 -13.28 -6.66 42.40
N PHE A 208 -12.67 -7.61 43.10
CA PHE A 208 -13.20 -8.94 43.30
C PHE A 208 -12.97 -9.36 44.75
N THR A 209 -14.02 -9.82 45.41
CA THR A 209 -13.93 -10.28 46.80
C THR A 209 -14.10 -11.77 46.91
N ILE A 210 -13.42 -12.37 47.87
CA ILE A 210 -13.42 -13.80 48.14
C ILE A 210 -13.69 -14.00 49.63
N PRO A 211 -14.79 -14.64 50.04
CA PRO A 211 -14.96 -15.11 51.42
C PRO A 211 -13.78 -16.00 51.80
N TRP A 212 -13.17 -15.77 52.97
CA TRP A 212 -11.91 -16.42 53.33
C TRP A 212 -12.00 -17.96 53.29
N GLY A 213 -13.14 -18.52 53.70
CA GLY A 213 -13.41 -19.96 53.64
C GLY A 213 -13.36 -20.57 52.23
N GLN A 214 -13.45 -19.75 51.17
CA GLN A 214 -13.40 -20.19 49.76
C GLN A 214 -12.06 -19.91 49.08
N MET A 215 -11.08 -19.32 49.79
CA MET A 215 -9.80 -18.94 49.18
C MET A 215 -9.02 -20.14 48.63
N GLU A 216 -9.08 -21.29 49.31
CA GLU A 216 -8.44 -22.54 48.87
C GLU A 216 -9.05 -23.04 47.56
N GLU A 217 -10.39 -23.00 47.43
CA GLU A 217 -11.10 -23.37 46.18
C GLU A 217 -10.74 -22.43 45.02
N ILE A 218 -10.62 -21.12 45.28
CA ILE A 218 -10.20 -20.15 44.25
C ILE A 218 -8.77 -20.43 43.77
N VAL A 219 -7.83 -20.69 44.69
CA VAL A 219 -6.44 -21.01 44.32
C VAL A 219 -6.38 -22.28 43.46
N GLU A 220 -7.11 -23.32 43.85
CA GLU A 220 -7.23 -24.52 43.02
C GLU A 220 -7.81 -24.22 41.64
N GLY A 221 -8.82 -23.36 41.56
CA GLY A 221 -9.40 -22.91 40.29
C GLY A 221 -8.44 -22.13 39.42
N LEU A 222 -7.60 -21.27 40.01
CA LEU A 222 -6.55 -20.55 39.30
C LEU A 222 -5.51 -21.51 38.71
N ARG A 223 -5.03 -22.48 39.51
CA ARG A 223 -4.10 -23.52 39.08
C ARG A 223 -4.69 -24.38 37.96
N GLY A 224 -5.92 -24.88 38.14
CA GLY A 224 -6.60 -25.76 37.19
C GLY A 224 -6.85 -25.09 35.85
N THR A 225 -7.45 -23.89 35.85
CA THR A 225 -7.69 -23.15 34.61
C THR A 225 -6.38 -22.72 33.92
N HIS A 226 -5.32 -22.41 34.67
CA HIS A 226 -4.00 -22.11 34.11
C HIS A 226 -3.36 -23.32 33.41
N ALA A 227 -3.45 -24.51 34.01
CA ALA A 227 -3.00 -25.76 33.40
C ALA A 227 -3.79 -26.07 32.11
N GLY A 228 -5.08 -25.72 32.08
CA GLY A 228 -5.93 -25.78 30.89
C GLY A 228 -5.65 -24.73 29.80
N GLY A 229 -4.61 -23.91 29.96
CA GLY A 229 -4.21 -22.90 28.96
C GLY A 229 -4.82 -21.50 29.15
N ILE A 230 -5.70 -21.32 30.13
CA ILE A 230 -6.30 -20.01 30.42
C ILE A 230 -5.36 -19.22 31.34
N ARG A 231 -4.58 -18.30 30.75
CA ARG A 231 -3.47 -17.61 31.43
C ARG A 231 -3.68 -16.11 31.54
N TYR A 232 -2.94 -15.47 32.44
CA TYR A 232 -2.77 -14.02 32.49
C TYR A 232 -1.27 -13.67 32.49
N PRO A 233 -0.82 -12.67 31.71
CA PRO A 233 -1.57 -11.90 30.71
C PRO A 233 -2.24 -12.78 29.63
N ILE A 234 -3.32 -12.29 29.02
CA ILE A 234 -4.08 -13.05 28.01
C ILE A 234 -3.17 -13.32 26.81
N THR A 235 -3.01 -14.60 26.48
CA THR A 235 -2.21 -15.05 25.34
C THR A 235 -2.82 -14.50 24.04
N GLN A 236 -1.99 -13.85 23.23
CA GLN A 236 -2.39 -13.34 21.92
C GLN A 236 -2.11 -14.41 20.86
N PHE A 237 -3.06 -14.62 19.95
CA PHE A 237 -2.87 -15.51 18.80
C PHE A 237 -1.99 -14.81 17.76
N MET A 238 -0.82 -15.38 17.47
CA MET A 238 0.18 -14.80 16.55
C MET A 238 0.48 -15.70 15.34
N GLU A 239 -0.24 -16.83 15.17
CA GLU A 239 -0.05 -17.76 14.05
C GLU A 239 -0.82 -17.29 12.80
N TYR A 240 -0.56 -16.07 12.35
CA TYR A 240 -1.07 -15.54 11.09
C TYR A 240 0.08 -15.09 10.20
N GLU A 241 -0.09 -15.21 8.88
CA GLU A 241 0.86 -14.66 7.92
C GLU A 241 0.58 -13.18 7.69
N ALA A 242 1.58 -12.32 7.95
CA ALA A 242 1.48 -10.90 7.68
C ALA A 242 1.72 -10.61 6.19
N LYS A 243 0.80 -9.90 5.55
CA LYS A 243 1.01 -9.39 4.18
C LYS A 243 1.83 -8.10 4.23
N LEU A 244 3.05 -8.15 3.69
CA LEU A 244 3.88 -6.95 3.55
C LEU A 244 3.42 -6.08 2.36
N PRO A 245 3.71 -4.77 2.39
CA PRO A 245 3.49 -3.88 1.25
C PRO A 245 4.15 -4.43 -0.04
N PRO A 246 3.50 -4.32 -1.22
CA PRO A 246 4.03 -4.86 -2.47
C PRO A 246 5.46 -4.41 -2.82
N ARG A 247 5.82 -3.16 -2.50
CA ARG A 247 7.17 -2.62 -2.71
C ARG A 247 8.24 -3.35 -1.90
N TYR A 248 7.93 -3.84 -0.71
CA TYR A 248 8.89 -4.61 0.09
C TYR A 248 9.07 -6.02 -0.48
N MET A 249 8.00 -6.57 -1.05
CA MET A 249 8.06 -7.88 -1.72
C MET A 249 8.89 -7.85 -3.00
N GLU A 250 9.16 -6.68 -3.60
CA GLU A 250 10.07 -6.57 -4.75
C GLU A 250 11.50 -6.96 -4.38
N ALA A 251 11.96 -6.63 -3.16
CA ALA A 251 13.28 -7.06 -2.67
C ALA A 251 13.38 -8.58 -2.57
N ASN A 252 12.33 -9.24 -2.10
CA ASN A 252 12.28 -10.71 -2.04
C ASN A 252 12.39 -11.33 -3.44
N LYS A 253 11.70 -10.76 -4.44
CA LYS A 253 11.81 -11.25 -5.83
C LYS A 253 13.23 -11.14 -6.38
N VAL A 254 13.93 -10.04 -6.07
CA VAL A 254 15.34 -9.87 -6.45
C VAL A 254 16.21 -10.94 -5.78
N TRP A 255 16.03 -11.19 -4.49
CA TRP A 255 16.78 -12.24 -3.78
C TRP A 255 16.46 -13.64 -4.30
N ASP A 256 15.19 -13.94 -4.56
CA ASP A 256 14.78 -15.22 -5.14
C ASP A 256 15.43 -15.40 -6.51
N ALA A 257 15.50 -14.35 -7.34
CA ALA A 257 16.19 -14.38 -8.62
C ALA A 257 17.71 -14.61 -8.47
N GLN A 258 18.37 -13.89 -7.56
CA GLN A 258 19.81 -14.06 -7.28
C GLN A 258 20.15 -15.46 -6.74
N LYS A 259 19.23 -16.09 -6.01
CA LYS A 259 19.39 -17.47 -5.49
C LYS A 259 18.94 -18.55 -6.47
N GLY A 260 18.49 -18.19 -7.68
CA GLY A 260 17.95 -19.13 -8.67
C GLY A 260 16.63 -19.79 -8.26
N GLN A 261 15.92 -19.21 -7.27
CA GLN A 261 14.58 -19.63 -6.84
C GLN A 261 13.48 -19.03 -7.72
N ALA A 262 13.80 -17.96 -8.45
CA ALA A 262 12.98 -17.35 -9.50
C ALA A 262 13.88 -16.85 -10.65
N SER A 263 13.30 -16.40 -11.75
CA SER A 263 14.03 -15.72 -12.83
C SER A 263 13.17 -14.61 -13.42
N TYR A 264 13.76 -13.46 -13.74
CA TYR A 264 13.08 -12.42 -14.51
C TYR A 264 12.97 -12.86 -15.97
N SER A 265 11.75 -12.92 -16.49
CA SER A 265 11.54 -13.03 -17.93
C SER A 265 11.88 -11.71 -18.63
N ASN A 266 12.08 -11.75 -19.94
CA ASN A 266 12.28 -10.55 -20.75
C ASN A 266 11.12 -9.54 -20.57
N ARG A 267 9.89 -10.06 -20.52
CA ARG A 267 8.70 -9.25 -20.22
C ARG A 267 8.73 -8.62 -18.84
N ASP A 268 9.23 -9.32 -17.81
CA ASP A 268 9.28 -8.78 -16.45
C ASP A 268 10.20 -7.56 -16.34
N ARG A 269 11.33 -7.55 -17.08
CA ARG A 269 12.26 -6.41 -17.13
C ARG A 269 11.60 -5.18 -17.71
N VAL A 270 10.84 -5.35 -18.80
CA VAL A 270 10.07 -4.27 -19.42
C VAL A 270 9.00 -3.75 -18.46
N VAL A 271 8.24 -4.65 -17.84
CA VAL A 271 7.21 -4.27 -16.85
C VAL A 271 7.83 -3.52 -15.67
N ALA A 272 9.01 -3.91 -15.20
CA ALA A 272 9.73 -3.20 -14.15
C ALA A 272 10.05 -1.75 -14.58
N ALA A 273 10.56 -1.54 -15.80
CA ALA A 273 10.81 -0.19 -16.33
C ALA A 273 9.53 0.66 -16.39
N TYR A 274 8.41 0.12 -16.91
CA TYR A 274 7.12 0.83 -16.93
C TYR A 274 6.59 1.16 -15.53
N LYS A 275 6.83 0.28 -14.56
CA LYS A 275 6.48 0.50 -13.14
C LYS A 275 7.46 1.41 -12.41
N ARG A 276 8.55 1.83 -13.06
CA ARG A 276 9.65 2.61 -12.45
C ARG A 276 10.25 1.87 -11.26
N SER A 277 10.40 0.56 -11.41
CA SER A 277 11.06 -0.35 -10.46
C SER A 277 12.26 -1.03 -11.15
N PHE A 278 12.92 -1.95 -10.45
CA PHE A 278 14.14 -2.59 -10.88
C PHE A 278 13.92 -4.09 -11.04
N ALA A 279 14.46 -4.65 -12.12
CA ALA A 279 14.61 -6.09 -12.30
C ALA A 279 16.07 -6.49 -12.00
N ASP A 280 16.59 -7.53 -12.64
CA ASP A 280 18.00 -7.91 -12.61
C ASP A 280 18.89 -7.00 -13.49
N ARG A 281 18.39 -6.54 -14.63
CA ARG A 281 19.09 -5.60 -15.54
C ARG A 281 18.14 -4.67 -16.28
N VAL A 282 18.68 -3.62 -16.88
CA VAL A 282 17.97 -2.73 -17.81
C VAL A 282 17.41 -3.57 -18.98
N PRO A 283 16.11 -3.43 -19.32
CA PRO A 283 15.56 -4.07 -20.51
C PRO A 283 16.15 -3.46 -21.78
N VAL A 284 16.38 -4.28 -22.79
CA VAL A 284 17.02 -3.89 -24.05
C VAL A 284 16.34 -4.46 -25.29
N TYR A 285 16.21 -3.65 -26.34
CA TYR A 285 15.89 -4.12 -27.69
C TYR A 285 16.37 -3.11 -28.74
N PRO A 286 16.95 -3.52 -29.88
CA PRO A 286 17.13 -2.63 -31.03
C PRO A 286 15.82 -2.52 -31.84
N ILE A 287 15.59 -1.36 -32.44
CA ILE A 287 14.49 -1.16 -33.39
C ILE A 287 14.94 -1.76 -34.73
N VAL A 288 14.40 -2.92 -35.10
CA VAL A 288 14.90 -3.68 -36.27
C VAL A 288 14.10 -3.51 -37.54
N ALA A 289 12.77 -3.40 -37.48
CA ALA A 289 11.87 -3.40 -38.65
C ALA A 289 12.38 -4.24 -39.84
N SER A 290 12.76 -3.61 -40.95
CA SER A 290 13.12 -4.31 -42.19
C SER A 290 14.37 -5.18 -42.06
N PHE A 291 15.26 -4.88 -41.10
CA PHE A 291 16.42 -5.74 -40.79
C PHE A 291 15.99 -7.15 -40.39
N ALA A 292 14.86 -7.33 -39.69
CA ALA A 292 14.39 -8.67 -39.33
C ALA A 292 14.14 -9.53 -40.58
N GLY A 293 13.58 -8.93 -41.65
CA GLY A 293 13.32 -9.62 -42.91
C GLY A 293 14.58 -9.92 -43.71
N THR A 294 15.45 -8.94 -43.89
CA THR A 294 16.71 -9.10 -44.66
C THR A 294 17.68 -10.08 -44.00
N LEU A 295 17.66 -10.15 -42.66
CA LEU A 295 18.39 -11.14 -41.86
C LEU A 295 17.98 -12.60 -42.19
N ASP A 296 16.79 -12.78 -42.77
CA ASP A 296 16.24 -14.04 -43.26
C ASP A 296 16.20 -14.13 -44.79
N GLY A 297 16.88 -13.21 -45.48
CA GLY A 297 16.98 -13.20 -46.94
C GLY A 297 15.73 -12.69 -47.66
N LEU A 298 14.80 -12.04 -46.96
CA LEU A 298 13.65 -11.36 -47.57
C LEU A 298 14.10 -10.03 -48.22
N SER A 299 13.44 -9.63 -49.31
CA SER A 299 13.49 -8.22 -49.71
C SER A 299 12.69 -7.34 -48.74
N ILE A 300 12.96 -6.03 -48.77
CA ILE A 300 12.21 -5.06 -47.94
C ILE A 300 10.72 -5.10 -48.30
N GLU A 301 10.39 -5.18 -49.59
CA GLU A 301 9.01 -5.29 -50.08
C GLU A 301 8.33 -6.57 -49.57
N GLU A 302 9.00 -7.72 -49.67
CA GLU A 302 8.45 -8.99 -49.20
C GLU A 302 8.15 -8.95 -47.69
N TYR A 303 9.05 -8.39 -46.89
CA TYR A 303 8.84 -8.20 -45.46
C TYR A 303 7.67 -7.22 -45.15
N CYS A 304 7.48 -6.20 -45.98
CA CYS A 304 6.42 -5.20 -45.77
C CYS A 304 5.03 -5.61 -46.28
N THR A 305 4.97 -6.58 -47.20
CA THR A 305 3.73 -6.93 -47.93
C THR A 305 3.26 -8.36 -47.66
N ASN A 306 4.10 -9.23 -47.08
CA ASN A 306 3.75 -10.61 -46.77
C ASN A 306 3.74 -10.88 -45.25
N PRO A 307 2.56 -10.79 -44.59
CA PRO A 307 2.44 -10.97 -43.14
C PRO A 307 3.03 -12.29 -42.62
N THR A 308 2.81 -13.39 -43.35
CA THR A 308 3.30 -14.72 -42.96
C THR A 308 4.82 -14.79 -42.96
N ARG A 309 5.49 -14.25 -43.98
CA ARG A 309 6.96 -14.23 -44.02
C ARG A 309 7.53 -13.24 -42.99
N ALA A 310 6.87 -12.11 -42.79
CA ALA A 310 7.28 -11.12 -41.82
C ALA A 310 7.22 -11.65 -40.38
N ILE A 311 6.16 -12.39 -40.00
CA ILE A 311 6.09 -12.99 -38.66
C ILE A 311 7.16 -14.07 -38.46
N THR A 312 7.44 -14.89 -39.47
CA THR A 312 8.54 -15.87 -39.40
C THR A 312 9.88 -15.18 -39.16
N ALA A 313 10.16 -14.12 -39.91
CA ALA A 313 11.38 -13.34 -39.76
C ALA A 313 11.51 -12.69 -38.37
N MET A 314 10.41 -12.14 -37.84
CA MET A 314 10.39 -11.59 -36.47
C MET A 314 10.66 -12.65 -35.40
N MET A 315 10.10 -13.85 -35.54
CA MET A 315 10.31 -14.95 -34.59
C MET A 315 11.74 -15.48 -34.68
N ASN A 316 12.31 -15.61 -35.88
CA ASN A 316 13.71 -15.99 -36.06
C ASN A 316 14.66 -14.94 -35.47
N TYR A 317 14.37 -13.65 -35.65
CA TYR A 317 15.08 -12.57 -34.98
C TYR A 317 15.00 -12.70 -33.44
N PHE A 318 13.80 -12.95 -32.91
CA PHE A 318 13.60 -13.17 -31.48
C PHE A 318 14.41 -14.38 -30.96
N GLU A 319 14.41 -15.50 -31.67
CA GLU A 319 15.18 -16.68 -31.28
C GLU A 319 16.70 -16.43 -31.29
N ARG A 320 17.19 -15.61 -32.23
CA ARG A 320 18.62 -15.29 -32.36
C ARG A 320 19.14 -14.35 -31.28
N TYR A 321 18.35 -13.34 -30.90
CA TYR A 321 18.83 -12.23 -30.06
C TYR A 321 18.13 -12.10 -28.72
N GLN A 322 16.98 -12.75 -28.54
CA GLN A 322 16.14 -12.71 -27.34
C GLN A 322 15.97 -11.29 -26.75
N PRO A 323 15.57 -10.29 -27.56
CA PRO A 323 15.35 -8.94 -27.07
C PRO A 323 14.21 -8.90 -26.05
N ASP A 324 14.21 -7.87 -25.20
CA ASP A 324 13.18 -7.65 -24.19
C ASP A 324 11.87 -7.07 -24.76
N VAL A 325 11.91 -6.57 -26.01
CA VAL A 325 10.75 -6.14 -26.78
C VAL A 325 10.88 -6.61 -28.24
N VAL A 326 9.78 -7.07 -28.84
CA VAL A 326 9.65 -7.32 -30.28
C VAL A 326 8.56 -6.42 -30.84
N LEU A 327 8.86 -5.71 -31.94
CA LEU A 327 7.93 -4.79 -32.58
C LEU A 327 7.40 -5.36 -33.90
N ALA A 328 6.08 -5.41 -34.05
CA ALA A 328 5.43 -5.48 -35.34
C ALA A 328 5.59 -4.13 -36.05
N TYR A 329 6.60 -4.03 -36.91
CA TYR A 329 6.95 -2.80 -37.63
C TYR A 329 7.44 -3.15 -39.03
N ASN A 330 6.64 -2.78 -40.04
CA ASN A 330 6.97 -2.98 -41.46
C ASN A 330 7.60 -1.70 -42.05
N ASP A 331 6.80 -0.64 -42.11
CA ASP A 331 7.15 0.66 -42.69
C ASP A 331 6.17 1.74 -42.21
N LEU A 332 6.46 2.99 -42.60
CA LEU A 332 5.66 4.18 -42.29
C LEU A 332 4.81 4.67 -43.47
N ALA A 333 4.74 3.91 -44.58
CA ALA A 333 3.98 4.26 -45.77
C ALA A 333 2.57 3.63 -45.79
N LYS A 334 2.39 2.52 -45.07
CA LYS A 334 1.15 1.75 -44.87
C LYS A 334 -0.10 2.60 -44.70
N GLU A 335 -0.07 3.57 -43.79
CA GLU A 335 -1.22 4.39 -43.45
C GLU A 335 -1.57 5.37 -44.57
N ALA A 336 -0.57 5.99 -45.20
CA ALA A 336 -0.79 6.89 -46.34
C ALA A 336 -1.27 6.12 -47.59
N GLU A 337 -0.77 4.91 -47.81
CA GLU A 337 -1.26 4.01 -48.86
C GLU A 337 -2.75 3.69 -48.67
N ALA A 338 -3.21 3.52 -47.44
CA ALA A 338 -4.62 3.25 -47.16
C ALA A 338 -5.54 4.41 -47.57
N PHE A 339 -5.00 5.65 -47.62
CA PHE A 339 -5.70 6.82 -48.18
C PHE A 339 -5.54 6.96 -49.70
N GLY A 340 -4.78 6.09 -50.35
CA GLY A 340 -4.59 6.06 -51.80
C GLY A 340 -3.25 6.61 -52.30
N CYS A 341 -2.31 6.96 -51.41
CA CYS A 341 -0.95 7.32 -51.84
C CYS A 341 -0.24 6.11 -52.47
N ARG A 342 0.65 6.36 -53.44
CA ARG A 342 1.44 5.28 -54.05
C ARG A 342 2.74 5.07 -53.27
N VAL A 343 2.97 3.83 -52.86
CA VAL A 343 4.21 3.41 -52.21
C VAL A 343 5.25 3.02 -53.25
N LYS A 344 6.48 3.47 -53.03
CA LYS A 344 7.68 3.09 -53.79
C LYS A 344 8.56 2.20 -52.92
N TYR A 345 8.86 1.01 -53.42
CA TYR A 345 9.77 0.06 -52.79
C TYR A 345 11.19 0.20 -53.35
N SER A 346 12.17 -0.15 -52.53
CA SER A 346 13.60 -0.19 -52.85
C SER A 346 14.26 -1.35 -52.11
N ASP A 347 15.31 -1.92 -52.68
CA ASP A 347 16.11 -2.97 -52.04
C ASP A 347 17.17 -2.43 -51.05
N TYR A 348 17.28 -1.10 -50.95
CA TYR A 348 18.33 -0.43 -50.18
C TYR A 348 17.78 0.51 -49.11
N VAL A 349 16.60 1.08 -49.31
CA VAL A 349 15.98 2.02 -48.38
C VAL A 349 14.55 1.60 -48.08
N VAL A 350 14.06 2.00 -46.91
CA VAL A 350 12.69 1.73 -46.47
C VAL A 350 11.65 2.31 -47.44
N PRO A 351 10.42 1.75 -47.49
CA PRO A 351 9.37 2.22 -48.41
C PRO A 351 9.05 3.70 -48.23
N SER A 352 8.83 4.41 -49.33
CA SER A 352 8.49 5.83 -49.34
C SER A 352 7.26 6.11 -50.20
N ILE A 353 6.68 7.31 -50.09
CA ILE A 353 5.58 7.76 -50.95
C ILE A 353 6.14 8.54 -52.13
N ASP A 354 5.74 8.18 -53.35
CA ASP A 354 6.12 8.90 -54.57
C ASP A 354 4.93 9.51 -55.34
N GLN A 355 3.70 9.26 -54.90
CA GLN A 355 2.50 10.00 -55.32
C GLN A 355 1.62 10.28 -54.11
N HIS A 356 1.38 11.57 -53.85
CA HIS A 356 0.58 12.04 -52.70
C HIS A 356 -0.82 12.44 -53.15
N VAL A 357 -1.86 11.99 -52.43
CA VAL A 357 -3.26 12.18 -52.84
C VAL A 357 -3.75 13.63 -52.75
N LEU A 358 -3.08 14.48 -51.98
CA LEU A 358 -3.38 15.90 -51.83
C LEU A 358 -2.27 16.80 -52.39
N GLN A 359 -1.36 16.28 -53.24
CA GLN A 359 -0.20 17.07 -53.72
C GLN A 359 -0.62 18.38 -54.39
N GLU A 360 -1.46 18.27 -55.42
CA GLU A 360 -1.83 19.42 -56.26
C GLU A 360 -3.16 20.07 -55.85
N ASP A 361 -4.06 19.34 -55.18
CA ASP A 361 -5.43 19.79 -54.87
C ASP A 361 -5.81 19.58 -53.38
N LYS A 362 -5.79 20.67 -52.60
CA LYS A 362 -6.26 20.67 -51.20
C LYS A 362 -7.73 20.30 -51.07
N ALA A 363 -8.57 20.67 -52.05
CA ALA A 363 -10.00 20.38 -52.02
C ALA A 363 -10.29 18.87 -52.14
N GLY A 364 -9.28 18.07 -52.53
CA GLY A 364 -9.30 16.62 -52.46
C GLY A 364 -9.57 16.09 -51.04
N LEU A 365 -9.20 16.83 -49.99
CA LEU A 365 -9.40 16.42 -48.59
C LEU A 365 -10.87 16.09 -48.28
N ALA A 366 -11.79 16.91 -48.78
CA ALA A 366 -13.23 16.71 -48.59
C ALA A 366 -13.78 15.45 -49.27
N LYS A 367 -13.01 14.85 -50.18
CA LYS A 367 -13.38 13.65 -50.95
C LYS A 367 -12.70 12.39 -50.39
N LEU A 368 -11.76 12.51 -49.45
CA LEU A 368 -11.07 11.36 -48.88
C LEU A 368 -12.05 10.51 -48.05
N ALA A 369 -12.10 9.22 -48.36
CA ALA A 369 -12.81 8.25 -47.56
C ALA A 369 -11.91 7.78 -46.40
N MET A 370 -12.48 7.67 -45.20
CA MET A 370 -11.77 7.12 -44.05
C MET A 370 -11.43 5.64 -44.31
N PRO A 371 -10.15 5.23 -44.28
CA PRO A 371 -9.78 3.84 -44.51
C PRO A 371 -10.36 2.90 -43.44
N ASP A 372 -10.84 1.73 -43.85
CA ASP A 372 -11.31 0.68 -42.94
C ASP A 372 -10.11 -0.19 -42.55
N PRO A 373 -9.71 -0.23 -41.25
CA PRO A 373 -8.62 -1.06 -40.75
C PRO A 373 -8.65 -2.52 -41.20
N TYR A 374 -9.84 -3.07 -41.44
CA TYR A 374 -10.07 -4.48 -41.74
C TYR A 374 -10.24 -4.77 -43.23
N LYS A 375 -10.22 -3.76 -44.10
CA LYS A 375 -10.45 -3.96 -45.55
C LYS A 375 -9.52 -3.18 -46.48
N THR A 376 -8.96 -2.06 -46.04
CA THR A 376 -8.26 -1.15 -46.94
C THR A 376 -6.77 -1.46 -47.05
N ALA A 377 -6.29 -1.64 -48.29
CA ALA A 377 -4.87 -1.81 -48.62
C ALA A 377 -4.16 -2.84 -47.70
N ARG A 378 -2.98 -2.50 -47.17
CA ARG A 378 -2.16 -3.38 -46.32
C ARG A 378 -2.56 -3.41 -44.83
N LEU A 379 -3.54 -2.61 -44.41
CA LEU A 379 -3.97 -2.56 -43.00
C LEU A 379 -4.41 -3.93 -42.45
N PRO A 380 -5.22 -4.74 -43.17
CA PRO A 380 -5.66 -6.04 -42.65
C PRO A 380 -4.52 -7.03 -42.47
N GLY A 381 -3.54 -7.02 -43.38
CA GLY A 381 -2.34 -7.85 -43.27
C GLY A 381 -1.47 -7.48 -42.06
N PHE A 382 -1.41 -6.20 -41.71
CA PHE A 382 -0.72 -5.77 -40.49
C PHE A 382 -1.44 -6.22 -39.21
N LEU A 383 -2.78 -6.20 -39.20
CA LEU A 383 -3.56 -6.75 -38.08
C LEU A 383 -3.35 -8.27 -37.95
N GLU A 384 -3.33 -9.01 -39.06
CA GLU A 384 -2.98 -10.44 -39.06
C GLU A 384 -1.59 -10.68 -38.44
N GLN A 385 -0.61 -9.84 -38.79
CA GLN A 385 0.73 -9.92 -38.23
C GLN A 385 0.75 -9.66 -36.72
N CYS A 386 0.02 -8.64 -36.24
CA CYS A 386 -0.11 -8.35 -34.82
C CYS A 386 -0.76 -9.51 -34.06
N GLU A 387 -1.86 -10.06 -34.58
CA GLU A 387 -2.56 -11.20 -34.00
C GLU A 387 -1.69 -12.46 -33.95
N ALA A 388 -0.91 -12.71 -35.02
CA ALA A 388 0.02 -13.82 -35.08
C ALA A 388 1.13 -13.72 -34.01
N LEU A 389 1.69 -12.52 -33.81
CA LEU A 389 2.70 -12.28 -32.77
C LEU A 389 2.13 -12.45 -31.36
N VAL A 390 0.92 -11.95 -31.11
CA VAL A 390 0.21 -12.16 -29.82
C VAL A 390 -0.08 -13.64 -29.58
N LYS A 391 -0.50 -14.37 -30.62
CA LYS A 391 -0.80 -15.80 -30.55
C LYS A 391 0.45 -16.64 -30.29
N ALA A 392 1.61 -16.25 -30.84
CA ALA A 392 2.88 -16.93 -30.63
C ALA A 392 3.38 -16.85 -29.16
N LYS A 393 2.94 -15.82 -28.41
CA LYS A 393 3.29 -15.61 -26.99
C LYS A 393 4.80 -15.78 -26.70
N PRO A 394 5.71 -15.13 -27.44
CA PRO A 394 7.11 -15.15 -27.07
C PRO A 394 7.27 -14.60 -25.63
N PRO A 395 8.24 -15.09 -24.83
CA PRO A 395 8.41 -14.70 -23.43
C PRO A 395 8.98 -13.28 -23.25
N THR A 396 8.59 -12.35 -24.11
CA THR A 396 9.07 -10.97 -24.23
C THR A 396 7.90 -9.98 -24.33
N ALA A 397 8.16 -8.67 -24.23
CA ALA A 397 7.12 -7.68 -24.52
C ALA A 397 6.91 -7.56 -26.03
N ILE A 398 5.68 -7.32 -26.47
CA ILE A 398 5.33 -7.17 -27.89
C ILE A 398 4.59 -5.86 -28.12
N GLY A 399 4.96 -5.14 -29.17
CA GLY A 399 4.39 -3.85 -29.56
C GLY A 399 4.16 -3.75 -31.06
N ALA A 400 3.33 -2.82 -31.49
CA ALA A 400 3.09 -2.48 -32.88
C ALA A 400 3.42 -1.01 -33.12
N VAL A 401 3.95 -0.71 -34.31
CA VAL A 401 4.26 0.65 -34.74
C VAL A 401 3.23 1.10 -35.77
N ALA A 402 2.44 2.09 -35.39
CA ALA A 402 1.57 2.87 -36.27
C ALA A 402 2.20 4.23 -36.57
N VAL A 403 1.74 4.90 -37.63
CA VAL A 403 2.17 6.27 -37.96
C VAL A 403 1.24 7.26 -37.29
N GLY A 404 1.80 8.31 -36.69
CA GLY A 404 0.99 9.36 -36.07
C GLY A 404 0.39 10.36 -37.06
N PRO A 405 -0.54 11.21 -36.59
CA PRO A 405 -1.33 12.10 -37.44
C PRO A 405 -0.50 13.10 -38.26
N TRP A 406 0.58 13.66 -37.72
CA TRP A 406 1.36 14.69 -38.43
C TRP A 406 2.10 14.10 -39.62
N THR A 407 2.76 12.96 -39.41
CA THR A 407 3.44 12.24 -40.48
C THR A 407 2.46 11.71 -41.52
N ILE A 408 1.29 11.21 -41.13
CA ILE A 408 0.26 10.85 -42.11
C ILE A 408 -0.15 12.06 -42.94
N ALA A 409 -0.54 13.18 -42.30
CA ALA A 409 -0.96 14.39 -43.01
C ALA A 409 0.12 14.88 -44.00
N MET A 410 1.38 14.87 -43.58
CA MET A 410 2.51 15.25 -44.41
C MET A 410 2.70 14.29 -45.60
N LEU A 411 2.51 12.98 -45.41
CA LEU A 411 2.56 11.98 -46.48
C LEU A 411 1.33 12.04 -47.41
N LEU A 412 0.19 12.58 -46.98
CA LEU A 412 -0.96 12.83 -47.86
C LEU A 412 -0.75 14.06 -48.75
N ARG A 413 -0.09 15.09 -48.20
CA ARG A 413 0.08 16.39 -48.85
C ARG A 413 1.34 16.52 -49.70
N ASN A 414 2.42 15.84 -49.33
CA ASN A 414 3.82 16.09 -49.71
C ASN A 414 4.55 16.99 -48.67
N PRO A 415 5.72 16.55 -48.15
CA PRO A 415 6.44 17.29 -47.11
C PRO A 415 6.75 18.75 -47.40
N GLU A 416 7.22 19.07 -48.62
CA GLU A 416 7.63 20.43 -48.96
C GLU A 416 6.41 21.37 -48.97
N THR A 417 5.33 20.95 -49.64
CA THR A 417 4.08 21.73 -49.67
C THR A 417 3.40 21.81 -48.32
N MET A 418 3.44 20.75 -47.51
CA MET A 418 2.90 20.75 -46.15
C MET A 418 3.62 21.78 -45.26
N LEU A 419 4.94 21.92 -45.40
CA LEU A 419 5.71 22.94 -44.67
C LEU A 419 5.36 24.35 -45.12
N LEU A 420 5.21 24.60 -46.43
CA LEU A 420 4.74 25.89 -46.95
C LEU A 420 3.34 26.24 -46.43
N ASP A 421 2.45 25.25 -46.39
CA ASP A 421 1.07 25.40 -45.92
C ASP A 421 0.99 25.76 -44.42
N THR A 422 2.01 25.48 -43.60
CA THR A 422 2.06 25.98 -42.21
C THR A 422 2.10 27.51 -42.12
N PHE A 423 2.52 28.18 -43.18
CA PHE A 423 2.52 29.64 -43.29
C PHE A 423 1.40 30.14 -44.21
N GLU A 424 1.21 29.50 -45.36
CA GLU A 424 0.29 29.98 -46.39
C GLU A 424 -1.19 29.64 -46.11
N ASP A 425 -1.45 28.52 -45.44
CA ASP A 425 -2.81 28.04 -45.16
C ASP A 425 -2.89 27.19 -43.88
N PRO A 426 -2.69 27.80 -42.70
CA PRO A 426 -2.73 27.10 -41.41
C PRO A 426 -4.05 26.34 -41.17
N GLN A 427 -5.17 26.83 -41.71
CA GLN A 427 -6.47 26.19 -41.55
C GLN A 427 -6.51 24.84 -42.25
N PHE A 428 -5.97 24.74 -43.47
CA PHE A 428 -5.84 23.46 -44.16
C PHE A 428 -5.03 22.44 -43.35
N ILE A 429 -3.94 22.89 -42.68
CA ILE A 429 -3.15 22.03 -41.79
C ILE A 429 -4.03 21.46 -40.67
N HIS A 430 -4.84 22.30 -40.01
CA HIS A 430 -5.75 21.83 -38.98
C HIS A 430 -6.81 20.85 -39.53
N ASP A 431 -7.34 21.11 -40.73
CA ASP A 431 -8.35 20.24 -41.34
C ASP A 431 -7.78 18.84 -41.66
N VAL A 432 -6.59 18.76 -42.27
CA VAL A 432 -5.94 17.48 -42.58
C VAL A 432 -5.50 16.75 -41.30
N MET A 433 -5.03 17.48 -40.29
CA MET A 433 -4.69 16.90 -38.98
C MET A 433 -5.91 16.33 -38.26
N GLY A 434 -7.09 16.96 -38.39
CA GLY A 434 -8.34 16.42 -37.89
C GLY A 434 -8.65 15.05 -38.50
N VAL A 435 -8.57 14.93 -39.83
CA VAL A 435 -8.80 13.66 -40.55
C VAL A 435 -7.77 12.61 -40.15
N ALA A 436 -6.48 12.95 -40.14
CA ALA A 436 -5.42 12.02 -39.78
C ALA A 436 -5.54 11.53 -38.32
N THR A 437 -5.95 12.41 -37.40
CA THR A 437 -6.15 12.07 -35.98
C THR A 437 -7.31 11.11 -35.78
N GLU A 438 -8.45 11.33 -36.43
CA GLU A 438 -9.59 10.40 -36.36
C GLU A 438 -9.24 9.04 -36.96
N PHE A 439 -8.43 9.02 -38.02
CA PHE A 439 -7.87 7.77 -38.54
C PHE A 439 -6.96 7.09 -37.52
N CYS A 440 -5.99 7.78 -36.92
CA CYS A 440 -5.09 7.20 -35.92
C CYS A 440 -5.85 6.61 -34.72
N LYS A 441 -6.96 7.24 -34.28
CA LYS A 441 -7.84 6.68 -33.23
C LYS A 441 -8.48 5.37 -33.69
N THR A 442 -9.08 5.37 -34.88
CA THR A 442 -9.74 4.18 -35.47
C THR A 442 -8.75 3.04 -35.72
N TRP A 443 -7.58 3.37 -36.24
CA TRP A 443 -6.51 2.42 -36.56
C TRP A 443 -5.87 1.86 -35.29
N GLY A 444 -5.51 2.71 -34.34
CA GLY A 444 -4.96 2.27 -33.06
C GLY A 444 -5.96 1.45 -32.24
N ASP A 445 -7.27 1.73 -32.33
CA ASP A 445 -8.31 0.87 -31.72
C ASP A 445 -8.30 -0.55 -32.30
N ALA A 446 -8.14 -0.68 -33.61
CA ALA A 446 -8.04 -1.98 -34.27
C ALA A 446 -6.77 -2.73 -33.84
N ILE A 447 -5.62 -2.05 -33.74
CA ILE A 447 -4.35 -2.62 -33.27
C ILE A 447 -4.48 -3.08 -31.81
N VAL A 448 -4.97 -2.23 -30.91
CA VAL A 448 -5.13 -2.54 -29.48
C VAL A 448 -6.02 -3.76 -29.26
N LYS A 449 -7.04 -3.94 -30.10
CA LYS A 449 -7.96 -5.09 -30.03
C LYS A 449 -7.24 -6.44 -30.22
N THR A 450 -6.10 -6.46 -30.90
CA THR A 450 -5.29 -7.69 -31.05
C THR A 450 -4.63 -8.12 -29.74
N GLY A 451 -4.47 -7.20 -28.77
CA GLY A 451 -3.78 -7.42 -27.49
C GLY A 451 -2.30 -7.02 -27.50
N ILE A 452 -1.80 -6.44 -28.59
CA ILE A 452 -0.43 -5.93 -28.71
C ILE A 452 -0.29 -4.50 -28.14
N GLY A 453 0.91 -4.13 -27.68
CA GLY A 453 1.19 -2.75 -27.27
C GLY A 453 1.14 -1.77 -28.45
N LEU A 454 0.79 -0.50 -28.21
CA LEU A 454 0.62 0.52 -29.26
C LEU A 454 1.70 1.60 -29.16
N SER A 455 2.38 1.85 -30.29
CA SER A 455 3.29 2.97 -30.47
C SER A 455 2.92 3.77 -31.72
N PHE A 456 3.03 5.09 -31.65
CA PHE A 456 2.98 5.96 -32.83
C PHE A 456 4.38 6.49 -33.16
N SER A 457 4.77 6.43 -34.43
CA SER A 457 6.00 7.01 -34.95
C SER A 457 5.68 8.28 -35.74
N GLU A 458 6.42 9.34 -35.45
CA GLU A 458 6.20 10.71 -35.93
C GLU A 458 7.52 11.36 -36.41
N PRO A 459 8.24 10.75 -37.39
CA PRO A 459 9.54 11.27 -37.84
C PRO A 459 9.49 12.73 -38.31
N THR A 460 8.37 13.15 -38.91
CA THR A 460 8.23 14.50 -39.46
C THR A 460 7.84 15.54 -38.41
N ALA A 461 7.52 15.13 -37.17
CA ALA A 461 7.31 16.04 -36.04
C ALA A 461 8.64 16.48 -35.39
N SER A 462 9.77 16.03 -35.93
CA SER A 462 11.12 16.37 -35.49
C SER A 462 11.39 17.87 -35.52
N ILE A 463 12.11 18.36 -34.51
CA ILE A 463 12.58 19.75 -34.49
C ILE A 463 13.74 19.99 -35.46
N SER A 464 14.28 18.93 -36.05
CA SER A 464 15.14 19.03 -37.22
C SER A 464 14.38 19.44 -38.49
N LEU A 465 13.05 19.29 -38.52
CA LEU A 465 12.20 19.62 -39.68
C LEU A 465 11.25 20.79 -39.42
N ILE A 466 10.62 20.86 -38.25
CA ILE A 466 9.67 21.92 -37.87
C ILE A 466 10.14 22.68 -36.63
N SER A 467 9.72 23.93 -36.47
CA SER A 467 10.02 24.68 -35.24
C SER A 467 9.23 24.11 -34.04
N PRO A 468 9.69 24.34 -32.80
CA PRO A 468 8.90 24.01 -31.60
C PRO A 468 7.53 24.69 -31.58
N ASP A 469 7.41 25.88 -32.16
CA ASP A 469 6.14 26.60 -32.23
C ASP A 469 5.17 25.94 -33.22
N ASN A 470 5.66 25.49 -34.38
CA ASN A 470 4.88 24.68 -35.30
C ASN A 470 4.43 23.36 -34.65
N TYR A 471 5.28 22.71 -33.85
CA TYR A 471 4.88 21.53 -33.09
C TYR A 471 3.73 21.86 -32.12
N ARG A 472 3.84 22.94 -31.35
CA ARG A 472 2.82 23.35 -30.36
C ARG A 472 1.50 23.73 -30.99
N GLU A 473 1.52 24.35 -32.17
CA GLU A 473 0.31 24.77 -32.88
C GLU A 473 -0.34 23.61 -33.63
N PHE A 474 0.43 22.90 -34.46
CA PHE A 474 -0.13 21.98 -35.45
C PHE A 474 -0.06 20.51 -35.04
N VAL A 475 0.74 20.13 -34.03
CA VAL A 475 0.95 18.72 -33.66
C VAL A 475 0.46 18.40 -32.25
N ALA A 476 0.90 19.17 -31.24
CA ALA A 476 0.62 18.92 -29.83
C ALA A 476 -0.89 18.79 -29.50
N PRO A 477 -1.82 19.61 -30.06
CA PRO A 477 -3.24 19.47 -29.78
C PRO A 477 -3.80 18.11 -30.22
N TYR A 478 -3.30 17.58 -31.34
CA TYR A 478 -3.73 16.31 -31.92
C TYR A 478 -3.08 15.12 -31.22
N HIS A 479 -1.79 15.22 -30.86
CA HIS A 479 -1.14 14.27 -29.98
C HIS A 479 -1.89 14.13 -28.65
N LYS A 480 -2.31 15.24 -28.04
CA LYS A 480 -3.10 15.23 -26.81
C LYS A 480 -4.43 14.50 -26.98
N GLN A 481 -5.18 14.79 -28.04
CA GLN A 481 -6.43 14.09 -28.34
C GLN A 481 -6.23 12.57 -28.52
N LEU A 482 -5.15 12.18 -29.21
CA LEU A 482 -4.81 10.78 -29.45
C LEU A 482 -4.48 10.07 -28.14
N VAL A 483 -3.64 10.66 -27.30
CA VAL A 483 -3.27 10.13 -25.98
C VAL A 483 -4.50 10.03 -25.07
N GLU A 484 -5.35 11.06 -25.03
CA GLU A 484 -6.56 11.06 -24.20
C GLU A 484 -7.54 9.95 -24.60
N HIS A 485 -7.70 9.69 -25.91
CA HIS A 485 -8.51 8.60 -26.43
C HIS A 485 -8.07 7.22 -25.90
N PHE A 486 -6.78 6.91 -25.96
CA PHE A 486 -6.26 5.63 -25.48
C PHE A 486 -6.16 5.55 -23.96
N LYS A 487 -5.87 6.68 -23.29
CA LYS A 487 -5.88 6.78 -21.82
C LYS A 487 -7.26 6.48 -21.25
N ALA A 488 -8.34 6.95 -21.88
CA ALA A 488 -9.71 6.62 -21.49
C ALA A 488 -10.00 5.10 -21.53
N LYS A 489 -9.26 4.37 -22.37
CA LYS A 489 -9.30 2.91 -22.50
C LYS A 489 -8.26 2.17 -21.66
N LYS A 490 -7.53 2.87 -20.78
CA LYS A 490 -6.43 2.34 -19.96
C LYS A 490 -5.27 1.75 -20.79
N VAL A 491 -5.07 2.27 -21.99
CA VAL A 491 -3.96 1.91 -22.88
C VAL A 491 -2.92 3.02 -22.82
N GLY A 492 -1.68 2.65 -22.50
CA GLY A 492 -0.53 3.56 -22.64
C GLY A 492 -0.08 3.60 -24.09
N VAL A 493 0.33 4.79 -24.54
CA VAL A 493 0.82 5.02 -25.90
C VAL A 493 2.29 5.43 -25.83
N THR A 494 3.13 4.74 -26.59
CA THR A 494 4.51 5.14 -26.84
C THR A 494 4.55 6.09 -28.05
N THR A 495 5.40 7.11 -28.00
CA THR A 495 5.71 7.92 -29.18
C THR A 495 7.17 7.76 -29.55
N HIS A 496 7.47 7.72 -30.85
CA HIS A 496 8.81 7.81 -31.39
C HIS A 496 8.92 9.03 -32.30
N ILE A 497 9.91 9.89 -32.09
CA ILE A 497 10.20 11.04 -32.96
C ILE A 497 11.69 11.00 -33.32
N CYS A 498 11.97 11.03 -34.63
CA CYS A 498 13.33 11.02 -35.15
C CYS A 498 14.02 12.38 -34.98
N GLY A 499 15.34 12.42 -35.09
CA GLY A 499 16.15 13.64 -34.99
C GLY A 499 16.01 14.41 -33.67
N THR A 500 16.21 15.73 -33.75
CA THR A 500 16.21 16.63 -32.59
C THR A 500 14.80 16.76 -32.02
N THR A 501 14.62 16.38 -30.74
CA THR A 501 13.33 16.35 -30.03
C THR A 501 13.41 17.02 -28.66
N TYR A 502 14.61 17.25 -28.10
CA TYR A 502 14.75 17.81 -26.75
C TYR A 502 14.01 19.13 -26.48
N PRO A 503 13.80 20.05 -27.46
CA PRO A 503 13.07 21.30 -27.21
C PRO A 503 11.58 21.11 -26.88
N ILE A 504 11.02 19.92 -27.17
CA ILE A 504 9.59 19.62 -26.99
C ILE A 504 9.32 18.47 -25.99
N PHE A 505 10.32 18.05 -25.20
CA PHE A 505 10.10 16.99 -24.20
C PHE A 505 9.03 17.33 -23.16
N GLU A 506 8.98 18.59 -22.72
CA GLU A 506 7.92 19.06 -21.81
C GLU A 506 6.55 19.00 -22.47
N ASP A 507 6.48 19.37 -23.75
CA ASP A 507 5.23 19.33 -24.54
C ASP A 507 4.75 17.88 -24.72
N LEU A 508 5.65 16.93 -25.01
CA LEU A 508 5.32 15.50 -25.13
C LEU A 508 4.77 14.91 -23.83
N ILE A 509 5.43 15.21 -22.70
CA ILE A 509 4.95 14.77 -21.39
C ILE A 509 3.63 15.48 -21.03
N GLY A 510 3.49 16.76 -21.40
CA GLY A 510 2.28 17.55 -21.23
C GLY A 510 1.08 17.02 -22.03
N CYS A 511 1.31 16.47 -23.21
CA CYS A 511 0.30 15.75 -23.99
C CYS A 511 -0.14 14.43 -23.32
N GLY A 512 0.65 13.92 -22.37
CA GLY A 512 0.35 12.74 -21.57
C GLY A 512 1.06 11.46 -22.02
N PHE A 513 2.03 11.55 -22.94
CA PHE A 513 2.85 10.39 -23.30
C PHE A 513 3.60 9.90 -22.06
N THR A 514 3.43 8.63 -21.72
CA THR A 514 4.10 8.00 -20.57
C THR A 514 5.40 7.31 -20.96
N THR A 515 5.65 7.18 -22.26
CA THR A 515 6.82 6.50 -22.84
C THR A 515 7.22 7.20 -24.12
N VAL A 516 8.47 7.64 -24.19
CA VAL A 516 9.00 8.42 -25.31
C VAL A 516 10.28 7.75 -25.80
N SER A 517 10.29 7.40 -27.08
CA SER A 517 11.46 6.99 -27.83
C SER A 517 11.94 8.17 -28.67
N PHE A 518 13.25 8.40 -28.70
CA PHE A 518 13.82 9.54 -29.42
C PHE A 518 15.21 9.21 -29.94
N ASP A 519 15.57 9.90 -31.01
CA ASP A 519 16.83 9.74 -31.72
C ASP A 519 17.99 10.48 -31.03
N LEU A 520 19.12 10.58 -31.72
CA LEU A 520 20.20 11.49 -31.38
C LEU A 520 19.88 12.92 -31.86
N ASP A 521 20.53 13.90 -31.23
CA ASP A 521 20.47 15.28 -31.70
C ASP A 521 21.22 15.41 -33.04
N GLN A 522 20.58 16.04 -34.02
CA GLN A 522 21.11 16.21 -35.39
C GLN A 522 21.89 17.52 -35.55
N GLN A 523 22.29 18.14 -34.44
CA GLN A 523 23.03 19.38 -34.44
C GLN A 523 24.42 19.19 -35.06
N GLY A 524 24.67 19.94 -36.15
CA GLY A 524 25.94 19.89 -36.87
C GLY A 524 27.10 20.59 -36.17
N ASP A 525 26.81 21.53 -35.26
CA ASP A 525 27.82 22.16 -34.41
C ASP A 525 27.98 21.39 -33.08
N PRO A 526 29.12 20.72 -32.83
CA PRO A 526 29.35 20.00 -31.59
C PRO A 526 29.21 20.85 -30.32
N ALA A 527 29.39 22.18 -30.40
CA ALA A 527 29.21 23.08 -29.26
C ALA A 527 27.74 23.28 -28.87
N LEU A 528 26.80 22.97 -29.77
CA LEU A 528 25.36 23.08 -29.56
C LEU A 528 24.68 21.72 -29.39
N TYR A 529 25.43 20.61 -29.48
CA TYR A 529 24.93 19.26 -29.35
C TYR A 529 24.36 19.00 -27.95
N VAL A 530 23.16 18.43 -27.89
CA VAL A 530 22.51 18.02 -26.65
C VAL A 530 22.41 16.49 -26.57
N ASP A 531 22.90 15.90 -25.49
CA ASP A 531 22.56 14.50 -25.18
C ASP A 531 21.08 14.42 -24.78
N GLN A 532 20.25 14.08 -25.77
CA GLN A 532 18.80 14.02 -25.62
C GLN A 532 18.35 13.04 -24.54
N LEU A 533 19.10 11.95 -24.28
CA LEU A 533 18.74 11.00 -23.24
C LEU A 533 18.90 11.62 -21.85
N THR A 534 20.07 12.19 -21.59
CA THR A 534 20.34 12.91 -20.33
C THR A 534 19.31 14.03 -20.13
N ARG A 535 19.05 14.83 -21.16
CA ARG A 535 18.07 15.92 -21.12
C ARG A 535 16.64 15.41 -20.85
N PHE A 536 16.24 14.30 -21.46
CA PHE A 536 14.92 13.71 -21.20
C PHE A 536 14.79 13.25 -19.75
N MET A 537 15.80 12.59 -19.20
CA MET A 537 15.78 12.12 -17.81
C MET A 537 15.64 13.29 -16.82
N GLU A 538 16.33 14.40 -17.09
CA GLU A 538 16.17 15.65 -16.33
C GLU A 538 14.74 16.17 -16.39
N VAL A 539 14.17 16.32 -17.59
CA VAL A 539 12.82 16.91 -17.78
C VAL A 539 11.72 15.99 -17.25
N ALA A 540 11.87 14.68 -17.45
CA ALA A 540 10.87 13.70 -17.06
C ALA A 540 10.76 13.58 -15.53
N HIS A 541 11.86 13.71 -14.78
CA HIS A 541 11.89 13.49 -13.33
C HIS A 541 11.17 12.19 -12.92
N GLY A 542 11.40 11.10 -13.67
CA GLY A 542 10.75 9.81 -13.47
C GLY A 542 9.27 9.73 -13.84
N ARG A 543 8.66 10.78 -14.43
CA ARG A 543 7.23 10.78 -14.83
C ARG A 543 6.97 9.98 -16.10
N ALA A 544 7.97 9.76 -16.95
CA ALA A 544 7.85 9.02 -18.21
C ALA A 544 9.02 8.04 -18.38
N VAL A 545 8.80 7.03 -19.23
CA VAL A 545 9.82 6.05 -19.60
C VAL A 545 10.58 6.54 -20.83
N ALA A 546 11.91 6.51 -20.78
CA ALA A 546 12.78 6.79 -21.91
C ALA A 546 13.10 5.50 -22.68
N ILE A 547 13.11 5.57 -24.02
CA ILE A 547 13.56 4.49 -24.89
C ILE A 547 14.61 5.02 -25.86
N GLY A 548 15.81 4.43 -25.85
CA GLY A 548 16.90 4.82 -26.75
C GLY A 548 18.26 4.88 -26.04
N ASN A 549 19.24 5.61 -26.57
CA ASN A 549 19.28 6.10 -27.95
C ASN A 549 20.66 5.83 -28.57
N VAL A 550 21.10 4.57 -28.56
CA VAL A 550 22.34 4.15 -29.23
C VAL A 550 22.26 4.42 -30.73
N ASP A 551 23.29 5.01 -31.32
CA ASP A 551 23.32 5.40 -32.73
C ASP A 551 22.98 4.21 -33.67
N ALA A 552 21.84 4.29 -34.35
CA ALA A 552 21.38 3.25 -35.26
C ALA A 552 22.30 3.10 -36.49
N THR A 553 22.99 4.16 -36.92
CA THR A 553 23.83 4.15 -38.14
C THR A 553 25.10 3.31 -37.98
N LYS A 554 25.58 3.15 -36.73
CA LYS A 554 26.76 2.33 -36.42
C LYS A 554 26.57 0.83 -36.60
N PHE A 555 25.33 0.37 -36.80
CA PHE A 555 25.01 -1.04 -37.05
C PHE A 555 25.41 -1.51 -38.46
N GLU A 556 25.75 -0.62 -39.39
CA GLU A 556 26.41 -1.01 -40.64
C GLU A 556 27.89 -1.32 -40.44
N LYS A 557 28.57 -0.53 -39.61
CA LYS A 557 30.01 -0.64 -39.39
C LYS A 557 30.46 0.10 -38.14
N THR A 558 30.96 -0.64 -37.16
CA THR A 558 31.62 -0.09 -35.97
C THR A 558 32.56 -1.12 -35.36
N SER A 559 33.23 -0.79 -34.25
CA SER A 559 33.97 -1.76 -33.45
C SER A 559 33.17 -2.19 -32.21
N ARG A 560 33.48 -3.35 -31.65
CA ARG A 560 32.87 -3.84 -30.41
C ARG A 560 33.06 -2.85 -29.26
N GLU A 561 34.23 -2.24 -29.17
CA GLU A 561 34.58 -1.24 -28.15
C GLU A 561 33.74 0.04 -28.31
N SER A 562 33.56 0.52 -29.55
CA SER A 562 32.72 1.68 -29.79
C SER A 562 31.24 1.39 -29.49
N MET A 563 30.74 0.21 -29.83
CA MET A 563 29.36 -0.18 -29.51
C MET A 563 29.16 -0.27 -27.98
N TYR A 564 30.12 -0.87 -27.28
CA TYR A 564 30.11 -0.94 -25.82
C TYR A 564 30.12 0.46 -25.18
N ALA A 565 30.90 1.40 -25.72
CA ALA A 565 30.96 2.78 -25.24
C ALA A 565 29.61 3.50 -25.37
N ASP A 566 28.88 3.30 -26.47
CA ASP A 566 27.55 3.90 -26.67
C ASP A 566 26.50 3.31 -25.72
N VAL A 567 26.52 1.99 -25.53
CA VAL A 567 25.67 1.31 -24.55
C VAL A 567 25.96 1.84 -23.14
N LYS A 568 27.24 1.93 -22.77
CA LYS A 568 27.70 2.49 -21.50
C LYS A 568 27.18 3.91 -21.29
N ARG A 569 27.32 4.80 -22.29
CA ARG A 569 26.80 6.17 -22.24
C ARG A 569 25.30 6.18 -21.89
N CYS A 570 24.50 5.37 -22.57
CA CYS A 570 23.06 5.33 -22.36
C CYS A 570 22.68 4.81 -20.97
N VAL A 571 23.31 3.72 -20.54
CA VAL A 571 23.07 3.11 -19.22
C VAL A 571 23.47 4.07 -18.10
N ASP A 572 24.63 4.72 -18.20
CA ASP A 572 25.08 5.67 -17.17
C ASP A 572 24.18 6.90 -17.05
N ALA A 573 23.63 7.38 -18.17
CA ALA A 573 22.74 8.54 -18.20
C ALA A 573 21.38 8.27 -17.53
N ALA A 574 20.81 7.07 -17.70
CA ALA A 574 19.39 6.83 -17.40
C ALA A 574 19.10 5.70 -16.40
N ALA A 575 19.92 4.65 -16.32
CA ALA A 575 19.52 3.41 -15.67
C ALA A 575 19.24 3.55 -14.17
N ARG A 576 20.01 4.39 -13.45
CA ARG A 576 19.86 4.59 -11.99
C ARG A 576 18.52 5.20 -11.58
N GLN A 577 17.81 5.87 -12.48
CA GLN A 577 16.50 6.47 -12.20
C GLN A 577 15.33 5.49 -12.44
N SER A 578 15.61 4.27 -12.93
CA SER A 578 14.60 3.40 -13.55
C SER A 578 13.86 4.12 -14.70
N GLY A 579 12.75 3.56 -15.19
CA GLY A 579 11.98 4.15 -16.27
C GLY A 579 12.79 4.27 -17.58
N PHE A 580 13.69 3.32 -17.85
CA PHE A 580 14.55 3.34 -19.01
C PHE A 580 14.55 1.98 -19.70
N ILE A 581 14.41 1.99 -21.03
CA ILE A 581 14.61 0.82 -21.88
C ILE A 581 15.72 1.18 -22.87
N LEU A 582 16.82 0.43 -22.82
CA LEU A 582 17.94 0.65 -23.74
C LEU A 582 17.51 0.24 -25.15
N SER A 583 17.63 1.15 -26.09
CA SER A 583 17.31 0.88 -27.49
C SER A 583 18.19 1.67 -28.43
N THR A 584 18.07 1.38 -29.71
CA THR A 584 18.67 2.19 -30.77
C THR A 584 17.91 3.51 -30.89
N SER A 585 18.58 4.51 -31.45
CA SER A 585 18.05 5.86 -31.62
C SER A 585 16.95 5.91 -32.70
N CYS A 586 16.98 4.99 -33.66
CA CYS A 586 15.98 4.77 -34.70
C CYS A 586 16.03 3.31 -35.18
N GLU A 587 15.27 2.98 -36.23
CA GLU A 587 15.41 1.72 -36.97
C GLU A 587 16.85 1.55 -37.48
N ILE A 588 17.45 0.39 -37.24
CA ILE A 588 18.77 0.07 -37.79
C ILE A 588 18.69 -0.19 -39.30
N PRO A 589 19.74 0.14 -40.07
CA PRO A 589 19.73 -0.06 -41.52
C PRO A 589 19.37 -1.51 -41.92
N PRO A 590 18.58 -1.73 -42.99
CA PRO A 590 18.13 -3.08 -43.37
C PRO A 590 19.28 -4.05 -43.64
N LYS A 591 20.46 -3.58 -44.03
CA LYS A 591 21.65 -4.41 -44.29
C LYS A 591 22.71 -4.30 -43.19
N SER A 592 22.30 -3.95 -41.97
CA SER A 592 23.16 -3.95 -40.78
C SER A 592 23.89 -5.27 -40.59
N ASP A 593 25.07 -5.22 -39.97
CA ASP A 593 25.84 -6.42 -39.65
C ASP A 593 25.18 -7.16 -38.46
N PRO A 594 24.75 -8.43 -38.63
CA PRO A 594 24.17 -9.23 -37.56
C PRO A 594 25.10 -9.42 -36.35
N GLU A 595 26.41 -9.29 -36.53
CA GLU A 595 27.40 -9.35 -35.46
C GLU A 595 27.36 -8.10 -34.56
N ILE A 596 27.15 -6.91 -35.14
CA ILE A 596 27.06 -5.67 -34.37
C ILE A 596 25.81 -5.69 -33.48
N VAL A 597 24.71 -6.30 -33.95
CA VAL A 597 23.52 -6.54 -33.12
C VAL A 597 23.84 -7.42 -31.90
N ARG A 598 24.69 -8.46 -32.06
CA ARG A 598 25.14 -9.27 -30.92
C ARG A 598 25.97 -8.44 -29.95
N TRP A 599 26.90 -7.64 -30.43
CA TRP A 599 27.72 -6.78 -29.57
C TRP A 599 26.87 -5.80 -28.74
N PHE A 600 25.84 -5.22 -29.34
CA PHE A 600 24.89 -4.35 -28.64
C PHE A 600 24.15 -5.10 -27.53
N MET A 601 23.58 -6.28 -27.84
CA MET A 601 22.84 -7.09 -26.86
C MET A 601 23.74 -7.58 -25.72
N ASP A 602 24.95 -8.06 -26.03
CA ASP A 602 25.91 -8.53 -25.03
C ASP A 602 26.35 -7.39 -24.10
N ALA A 603 26.70 -6.23 -24.66
CA ALA A 603 27.07 -5.05 -23.88
C ALA A 603 25.93 -4.59 -22.97
N ALA A 604 24.69 -4.64 -23.45
CA ALA A 604 23.51 -4.29 -22.67
C ALA A 604 23.27 -5.26 -21.51
N HIS A 605 23.41 -6.57 -21.76
CA HIS A 605 23.23 -7.60 -20.75
C HIS A 605 24.31 -7.54 -19.65
N GLU A 606 25.55 -7.24 -20.02
CA GLU A 606 26.68 -7.15 -19.10
C GLU A 606 26.67 -5.83 -18.30
N TYR A 607 26.58 -4.69 -19.01
CA TYR A 607 26.74 -3.37 -18.41
C TYR A 607 25.45 -2.86 -17.75
N GLY A 608 24.29 -3.31 -18.22
CA GLY A 608 22.97 -2.91 -17.73
C GLY A 608 22.51 -3.58 -16.43
N ARG A 609 23.32 -4.46 -15.81
CA ARG A 609 22.93 -5.14 -14.56
C ARG A 609 22.82 -4.15 -13.40
N TYR A 610 21.73 -4.24 -12.65
CA TYR A 610 21.45 -3.28 -11.58
C TYR A 610 22.30 -3.49 -10.33
N ASP A 611 22.73 -4.72 -10.05
CA ASP A 611 23.70 -5.01 -8.97
C ASP A 611 24.98 -4.18 -9.15
N ARG A 612 25.58 -4.22 -10.33
CA ARG A 612 26.75 -3.42 -10.72
C ARG A 612 26.49 -1.91 -10.64
N LEU A 613 25.28 -1.47 -10.96
CA LEU A 613 24.94 -0.05 -11.00
C LEU A 613 24.77 0.56 -9.61
N PHE A 614 24.46 -0.24 -8.60
CA PHE A 614 24.22 0.21 -7.22
C PHE A 614 25.31 -0.22 -6.22
N GLU A 615 26.28 -1.03 -6.65
CA GLU A 615 27.62 -1.11 -6.05
C GLU A 615 28.39 0.22 -6.23
#